data_AF-A0A959FUW5-F1
#
_entry.id   AF-A0A959FUW5-F1
#
_cell.length_a   1.000
_cell.length_b   1.000
_cell.length_c   1.000
_cell.angle_alpha   90.00
_cell.angle_beta   90.00
_cell.angle_gamma   90.00
#
_symmetry.space_group_name_H-M   'P 1'
#
loop_
_entity.id
_entity.type
_entity.pdbx_description
1 polymer ?
#
loop_
_entity_poly.entity_id
_entity_poly.type
_entity_poly.pdbx_seq_one_letter_code
_entity_poly.pdbx_strand_id
1 'polypeptide(L)' 'MATPKSVAFYTLGCKLNYSETSSIGRLFEDAGYLETDFNNGADIYVINT' A
#
# COMPACT_ATOMS: atom_id res chain seq x y z
N MET A 1 18.64 -13.69 0.36
CA MET A 1 17.28 -13.43 -0.15
C MET A 1 16.76 -12.23 0.61
N ALA A 2 16.60 -11.08 -0.05
CA ALA A 2 15.93 -9.95 0.60
C ALA A 2 14.46 -10.34 0.73
N THR A 3 13.94 -10.37 1.95
CA THR A 3 12.51 -10.56 2.20
C THR A 3 11.76 -9.46 1.42
N PRO A 4 10.71 -9.81 0.64
CA PRO A 4 9.87 -8.79 0.01
C PRO A 4 9.37 -7.85 1.10
N LYS A 5 9.59 -6.54 0.90
CA LYS A 5 9.18 -5.54 1.89
C LYS A 5 7.67 -5.38 1.84
N SER A 6 7.04 -5.29 3.01
CA SER A 6 5.59 -5.19 3.11
C SER A 6 5.13 -3.73 3.09
N VAL A 7 4.04 -3.46 2.40
CA VAL A 7 3.37 -2.15 2.38
C VAL A 7 1.92 -2.29 2.82
N ALA A 8 1.42 -1.35 3.62
CA ALA A 8 0.02 -1.27 3.99
C ALA A 8 -0.57 0.10 3.62
N PHE A 9 -1.78 0.08 3.05
CA PHE A 9 -2.50 1.27 2.63
C PHE A 9 -3.67 1.56 3.57
N TYR A 10 -3.87 2.84 3.88
CA TYR A 10 -5.07 3.33 4.54
C TYR A 10 -5.58 4.54 3.78
N THR A 11 -6.82 4.48 3.33
CA THR A 11 -7.44 5.53 2.52
C THR A 11 -8.57 6.18 3.29
N LEU A 12 -8.45 7.48 3.48
CA LEU A 12 -9.47 8.39 3.98
C LEU A 12 -9.95 9.26 2.81
N GLY A 13 -11.21 9.69 2.82
CA GLY A 13 -11.74 10.61 1.82
C GLY A 13 -12.64 9.97 0.77
N CYS A 14 -12.60 10.51 -0.44
CA CYS A 14 -13.58 10.28 -1.50
C CYS A 14 -13.12 9.19 -2.49
N LYS A 15 -13.97 8.83 -3.46
CA LYS A 15 -13.66 7.82 -4.51
C LYS A 15 -12.35 8.07 -5.26
N LEU A 16 -11.95 9.33 -5.39
CA LEU A 16 -10.70 9.71 -6.04
C LEU A 16 -9.49 9.21 -5.23
N ASN A 17 -9.50 9.36 -3.90
CA ASN A 17 -8.45 8.84 -3.02
C ASN A 17 -8.30 7.31 -3.15
N TYR A 18 -9.41 6.58 -3.28
CA TYR A 18 -9.38 5.13 -3.52
C TYR A 18 -8.75 4.78 -4.86
N SER A 19 -9.05 5.55 -5.91
CA SER A 19 -8.48 5.34 -7.25
C SER A 19 -6.97 5.60 -7.26
N GLU A 20 -6.52 6.64 -6.55
CA GLU A 20 -5.10 6.94 -6.36
C GLU A 20 -4.40 5.83 -5.57
N THR A 21 -4.98 5.39 -4.44
CA THR A 21 -4.42 4.30 -3.64
C THR A 21 -4.27 3.02 -4.45
N SER A 22 -5.26 2.63 -5.26
CA SER A 22 -5.14 1.45 -6.13
C SER A 22 -4.01 1.59 -7.16
N SER A 23 -3.83 2.80 -7.70
CA SER A 23 -2.75 3.08 -8.65
C SER A 23 -1.38 2.98 -7.96
N ILE A 24 -1.26 3.54 -6.75
CA ILE A 24 -0.04 3.46 -5.93
C ILE A 24 0.25 2.00 -5.55
N GLY A 25 -0.75 1.23 -5.12
CA GLY A 25 -0.60 -0.20 -4.78
C GLY A 25 0.01 -1.00 -5.93
N ARG A 26 -0.46 -0.77 -7.16
CA ARG A 26 0.08 -1.41 -8.38
C ARG A 26 1.57 -1.12 -8.60
N LEU A 27 2.02 0.10 -8.29
CA LEU A 27 3.44 0.50 -8.41
C LEU A 27 4.29 -0.23 -7.36
N PHE A 28 3.77 -0.42 -6.15
CA PHE A 28 4.45 -1.19 -5.12
C PHE A 28 4.52 -2.67 -5.48
N GLU A 29 3.45 -3.25 -6.00
CA GLU A 29 3.45 -4.64 -6.49
C GLU A 29 4.48 -4.85 -7.62
N ASP A 30 4.53 -3.93 -8.61
CA ASP A 30 5.49 -3.97 -9.71
C ASP A 30 6.94 -3.84 -9.23
N ALA A 31 7.17 -3.04 -8.19
CA ALA A 31 8.46 -2.92 -7.53
C ALA A 31 8.82 -4.11 -6.61
N GLY A 32 7.95 -5.13 -6.49
CA GLY A 32 8.18 -6.35 -5.73
C GLY A 32 7.87 -6.26 -4.24
N TYR A 33 7.04 -5.30 -3.82
CA TYR A 33 6.53 -5.21 -2.46
C TYR A 33 5.28 -6.08 -2.29
N LEU A 34 5.06 -6.55 -1.07
CA LEU A 34 3.85 -7.27 -0.70
C LEU A 34 2.86 -6.33 -0.02
N GLU A 35 1.67 -6.19 -0.59
CA GLU A 35 0.56 -5.55 0.13
C GLU A 35 0.13 -6.42 1.32
N THR A 36 0.00 -5.82 2.50
CA THR A 36 -0.49 -6.46 3.72
C THR A 36 -1.59 -5.64 4.36
N ASP A 37 -2.41 -6.30 5.19
CA ASP A 37 -3.43 -5.64 6.00
C ASP A 37 -2.77 -4.61 6.94
N PHE A 38 -3.43 -3.46 7.12
CA PHE A 38 -2.94 -2.37 7.95
C PHE A 38 -2.66 -2.80 9.41
N ASN A 39 -3.41 -3.79 9.90
CA ASN A 39 -3.29 -4.31 11.26
C ASN A 39 -2.17 -5.35 11.43
N ASN A 40 -1.64 -5.90 10.33
CA ASN A 40 -0.71 -7.03 10.38
C ASN A 40 0.77 -6.62 10.56
N GLY A 41 1.08 -5.32 10.59
CA GLY A 41 2.45 -4.82 10.59
C GLY A 41 3.02 -4.75 9.17
N ALA A 42 3.53 -3.58 8.76
CA ALA A 42 4.17 -3.37 7.46
C ALA A 42 5.51 -2.63 7.61
N ASP A 43 6.42 -2.82 6.66
CA ASP A 43 7.66 -2.03 6.58
C ASP A 43 7.37 -0.58 6.16
N ILE A 44 6.32 -0.39 5.35
CA ILE A 44 5.91 0.90 4.80
C ILE A 44 4.41 1.06 5.02
N TYR A 45 4.02 2.23 5.53
CA TYR A 45 2.62 2.63 5.67
C TYR A 45 2.33 3.83 4.79
N VAL A 46 1.27 3.74 4.00
CA VAL A 46 0.80 4.82 3.12
C VAL A 46 -0.60 5.23 3.57
N ILE A 47 -0.71 6.45 4.10
CA ILE A 47 -1.99 7.06 4.44
C ILE A 47 -2.35 8.07 3.34
N ASN A 48 -3.44 7.84 2.63
CA ASN A 48 -3.98 8.76 1.62
C ASN A 48 -5.25 9.42 2.17
N THR A 49 -5.39 10.74 2.06
CA THR A 49 -6.53 11.52 2.59
C THR A 49 -7.07 12.52 1.58
#